data_AF-A0A7X7J0G5-F1
#
_entry.id   AF-A0A7X7J0G5-F1
#
_cell.length_a   1.000
_cell.length_b   1.000
_cell.length_c   1.000
_cell.angle_alpha   90.00
_cell.angle_beta   90.00
_cell.angle_gamma   90.00
#
_symmetry.space_group_name_H-M   'P 1'
#
loop_
_entity.id
_entity.type
_entity.pdbx_description
1 polymer ?
#
loop_
_entity_poly.entity_id
_entity_poly.type
_entity_poly.pdbx_seq_one_letter_code
_entity_poly.pdbx_strand_id
1 'polypeptide(L)'
;MSQAARVESIEKLKDLRVALCLFAETARTGLLEADSEIQRTGLWLKNEQLRYWKSQIVSRSELFTRAKIALNQKKLTKTPLGGHYSCVDEEKAVQLARRRLEEAQTKLGNVQKWNRRLDEEVFEYKGQVQALGRMVDSEVPAAIARLDRMIESLESYMSLKSAAGEDVDLHAAFASVARGGEPGELLDSPWPESRAAAYAELRKLSPSAEVRQQAPAGSIPQPLAGRIVSQADRDGIAGLDITRTLPSPDSRLVFAVGCDTASHLYVERVEPAGPDDSGWYLGPVEGDPPDRFQALQIGQLLAQGPQWASILDLPVGTLLVLRAESAEALLDDRGTILWPGPTESADKRRQP
;
A
#
# COMPACT_ATOMS: atom_id res chain seq x y z
N MET A 1 -43.41 -0.18 20.53
CA MET A 1 -42.33 0.71 20.07
C MET A 1 -41.01 -0.05 20.09
N SER A 2 -40.84 -1.01 19.16
CA SER A 2 -39.62 -1.81 19.03
C SER A 2 -38.79 -1.24 17.89
N GLN A 3 -37.88 -0.35 18.23
CA GLN A 3 -36.92 0.23 17.29
C GLN A 3 -35.98 -0.90 16.85
N ALA A 4 -36.31 -1.55 15.73
CA ALA A 4 -35.44 -2.53 15.09
C ALA A 4 -34.09 -1.86 14.83
N ALA A 5 -33.00 -2.42 15.37
CA ALA A 5 -31.66 -2.00 15.03
C ALA A 5 -31.50 -2.05 13.51
N ARG A 6 -31.24 -0.89 12.87
CA ARG A 6 -31.13 -0.77 11.41
C ARG A 6 -29.86 -1.49 10.97
N VAL A 7 -30.00 -2.50 10.10
CA VAL A 7 -28.88 -3.28 9.54
C VAL A 7 -27.82 -2.38 8.90
N GLU A 8 -28.23 -1.28 8.24
CA GLU A 8 -27.32 -0.25 7.70
C GLU A 8 -26.36 0.35 8.73
N SER A 9 -26.74 0.41 10.02
CA SER A 9 -25.86 0.97 11.06
C SER A 9 -24.70 0.06 11.42
N ILE A 10 -24.82 -1.26 11.23
CA ILE A 10 -23.74 -2.22 11.50
C ILE A 10 -22.68 -2.15 10.40
N GLU A 11 -23.11 -2.12 9.14
CA GLU A 11 -22.20 -1.98 8.00
C GLU A 11 -21.42 -0.65 8.08
N LYS A 12 -22.05 0.45 8.53
CA LYS A 12 -21.32 1.71 8.78
C LYS A 12 -20.29 1.62 9.90
N LEU A 13 -20.49 0.78 10.91
CA LEU A 13 -19.48 0.54 11.96
C LEU A 13 -18.31 -0.30 11.42
N LYS A 14 -18.59 -1.29 10.54
CA LYS A 14 -17.55 -2.06 9.85
C LYS A 14 -16.73 -1.18 8.90
N ASP A 15 -17.39 -0.32 8.12
CA ASP A 15 -16.74 0.67 7.24
C ASP A 15 -15.79 1.58 8.05
N LEU A 16 -16.29 2.14 9.17
CA LEU A 16 -15.51 3.02 10.03
C LEU A 16 -14.29 2.29 10.64
N ARG A 17 -14.46 1.03 11.04
CA ARG A 17 -13.36 0.20 11.54
C ARG A 17 -12.26 0.04 10.50
N VAL A 18 -12.62 -0.30 9.26
CA VAL A 18 -11.66 -0.45 8.15
C VAL A 18 -10.96 0.87 7.87
N ALA A 19 -11.71 1.98 7.81
CA ALA A 19 -11.14 3.32 7.61
C ALA A 19 -10.13 3.69 8.71
N LEU A 20 -10.41 3.35 9.97
CA LEU A 20 -9.49 3.56 11.09
C LEU A 20 -8.22 2.72 10.99
N CYS A 21 -8.32 1.45 10.56
CA CYS A 21 -7.15 0.61 10.32
C CYS A 21 -6.24 1.19 9.23
N LEU A 22 -6.83 1.53 8.07
CA LEU A 22 -6.09 2.12 6.94
C LEU A 22 -5.45 3.46 7.30
N PHE A 23 -6.19 4.30 8.04
CA PHE A 23 -5.67 5.56 8.56
C PHE A 23 -4.47 5.32 9.49
N ALA A 24 -4.58 4.40 10.44
CA ALA A 24 -3.50 4.10 11.39
C ALA A 24 -2.24 3.59 10.68
N GLU A 25 -2.40 2.70 9.70
CA GLU A 25 -1.28 2.18 8.91
C GLU A 25 -0.61 3.28 8.08
N THR A 26 -1.41 4.06 7.33
CA THR A 26 -0.90 5.16 6.50
C THR A 26 -0.18 6.22 7.34
N ALA A 27 -0.78 6.61 8.47
CA ALA A 27 -0.19 7.59 9.37
C ALA A 27 1.09 7.04 10.01
N ARG A 28 1.11 5.79 10.48
CA ARG A 28 2.31 5.18 11.07
C ARG A 28 3.45 5.11 10.07
N THR A 29 3.19 4.64 8.85
CA THR A 29 4.21 4.56 7.79
C THR A 29 4.76 5.94 7.46
N GLY A 30 3.91 6.94 7.25
CA GLY A 30 4.35 8.31 6.95
C GLY A 30 5.18 8.93 8.08
N LEU A 31 4.81 8.70 9.34
CA LEU A 31 5.59 9.17 10.49
C LEU A 31 6.95 8.48 10.60
N LEU A 32 7.01 7.16 10.37
CA LEU A 32 8.25 6.39 10.41
C LEU A 32 9.22 6.81 9.29
N GLU A 33 8.71 7.07 8.10
CA GLU A 33 9.52 7.55 6.97
C GLU A 33 10.11 8.93 7.26
N ALA A 34 9.29 9.87 7.72
CA ALA A 34 9.73 11.22 8.09
C ALA A 34 10.79 11.19 9.22
N ASP A 35 10.54 10.39 10.27
CA ASP A 35 11.48 10.21 11.37
C ASP A 35 12.81 9.61 10.90
N SER A 36 12.77 8.64 9.98
CA SER A 36 13.94 7.99 9.43
C SER A 36 14.79 8.95 8.60
N GLU A 37 14.16 9.79 7.77
CA GLU A 37 14.86 10.79 6.97
C GLU A 37 15.48 11.90 7.83
N ILE A 38 14.74 12.36 8.85
CA ILE A 38 15.24 13.32 9.85
C ILE A 38 16.47 12.76 10.57
N GLN A 39 16.40 11.53 11.05
CA GLN A 39 17.51 10.88 11.75
C GLN A 39 18.72 10.71 10.84
N ARG A 40 18.52 10.21 9.61
CA ARG A 40 19.59 10.05 8.62
C ARG A 40 20.29 11.38 8.33
N THR A 41 19.52 12.42 8.07
CA THR A 41 20.05 13.77 7.77
C THR A 41 20.78 14.36 8.97
N GLY A 42 20.24 14.19 10.17
CA GLY A 42 20.88 14.60 11.42
C GLY A 42 22.21 13.89 11.66
N LEU A 43 22.27 12.58 11.46
CA LEU A 43 23.51 11.80 11.58
C LEU A 43 24.55 12.24 10.55
N TRP A 44 24.14 12.44 9.29
CA TRP A 44 25.02 12.91 8.23
C TRP A 44 25.61 14.30 8.53
N LEU A 45 24.80 15.26 8.98
CA LEU A 45 25.29 16.59 9.32
C LEU A 45 26.18 16.61 10.57
N LYS A 46 25.79 15.88 11.64
CA LYS A 46 26.49 15.88 12.93
C LYS A 46 27.78 15.07 12.92
N ASN A 47 27.77 13.91 12.28
CA ASN A 47 28.87 12.96 12.37
C ASN A 47 29.77 13.02 11.13
N GLU A 48 29.20 13.09 9.94
CA GLU A 48 29.97 13.02 8.70
C GLU A 48 30.46 14.40 8.26
N GLN A 49 29.54 15.34 8.01
CA GLN A 49 29.88 16.66 7.50
C GLN A 49 30.72 17.47 8.48
N LEU A 50 30.34 17.49 9.77
CA LEU A 50 31.12 18.20 10.78
C LEU A 50 32.55 17.67 10.87
N ARG A 51 32.73 16.34 10.86
CA ARG A 51 34.06 15.70 10.89
C ARG A 51 34.84 16.02 9.61
N TYR A 52 34.19 15.90 8.45
CA TYR A 52 34.79 16.18 7.15
C TYR A 52 35.34 17.60 7.09
N TRP A 53 34.51 18.63 7.38
CA TRP A 53 34.95 20.02 7.28
C TRP A 53 36.00 20.40 8.32
N LYS A 54 35.95 19.83 9.54
CA LYS A 54 37.04 19.98 10.52
C LYS A 54 38.37 19.44 9.98
N SER A 55 38.35 18.24 9.40
CA SER A 55 39.54 17.63 8.79
C SER A 55 40.06 18.44 7.59
N GLN A 56 39.15 18.94 6.75
CA GLN A 56 39.49 19.81 5.61
C GLN A 56 40.14 21.12 6.05
N ILE A 57 39.70 21.72 7.17
CA ILE A 57 40.33 22.94 7.70
C ILE A 57 41.77 22.65 8.12
N VAL A 58 42.03 21.54 8.82
CA VAL A 58 43.41 21.15 9.20
C VAL A 58 44.27 21.01 7.95
N SER A 59 43.86 20.19 6.98
CA SER A 59 44.60 19.97 5.73
C SER A 59 44.84 21.27 4.93
N ARG A 60 43.81 22.11 4.77
CA ARG A 60 43.91 23.37 4.02
C ARG A 60 44.74 24.42 4.75
N SER A 61 44.74 24.43 6.09
CA SER A 61 45.58 25.33 6.90
C SER A 61 47.06 24.97 6.81
N GLU A 62 47.40 23.68 6.76
CA GLU A 62 48.75 23.22 6.51
C GLU A 62 49.22 23.64 5.12
N LEU A 63 48.39 23.46 4.09
CA LEU A 63 48.70 23.88 2.72
C LEU A 63 48.91 25.40 2.62
N PHE A 64 48.09 26.20 3.29
CA PHE A 64 48.26 27.64 3.35
C PHE A 64 49.58 28.03 4.04
N THR A 65 49.93 27.37 5.14
CA THR A 65 51.19 27.60 5.85
C THR A 65 52.40 27.23 4.99
N ARG A 66 52.36 26.07 4.31
CA ARG A 66 53.41 25.64 3.36
C ARG A 66 53.58 26.63 2.22
N ALA A 67 52.48 27.11 1.63
CA ALA A 67 52.53 28.11 0.56
C ALA A 67 53.15 29.44 1.04
N LYS A 68 52.84 29.89 2.27
CA LYS A 68 53.46 31.09 2.86
C LYS A 68 54.96 30.91 3.08
N ILE A 69 55.39 29.75 3.56
CA ILE A 69 56.82 29.45 3.74
C ILE A 69 57.53 29.46 2.39
N ALA A 70 56.99 28.81 1.37
CA ALA A 70 57.56 28.79 0.02
C ALA A 70 57.69 30.21 -0.58
N LEU A 71 56.65 31.04 -0.41
CA LEU A 71 56.68 32.44 -0.83
C LEU A 71 57.80 33.22 -0.13
N ASN A 72 57.92 33.07 1.20
CA ASN A 72 58.96 33.76 1.96
C ASN A 72 60.37 33.28 1.57
N GLN A 73 60.57 31.97 1.38
CA GLN A 73 61.83 31.41 0.92
C GLN A 73 62.23 31.99 -0.44
N LYS A 74 61.31 32.06 -1.40
CA LYS A 74 61.60 32.61 -2.73
C LYS A 74 61.89 34.11 -2.71
N LYS A 75 61.19 34.87 -1.85
CA LYS A 75 61.47 36.31 -1.62
C LYS A 75 62.87 36.55 -1.05
N LEU A 76 63.31 35.70 -0.12
CA LEU A 76 64.64 35.80 0.50
C LEU A 76 65.77 35.30 -0.40
N THR A 77 65.48 34.38 -1.32
CA THR A 77 66.48 33.82 -2.23
C THR A 77 66.91 34.87 -3.25
N LYS A 78 68.21 35.19 -3.26
CA LYS A 78 68.82 36.08 -4.25
C LYS A 78 69.26 35.27 -5.47
N THR A 79 69.15 35.88 -6.64
CA THR A 79 69.74 35.37 -7.88
C THR A 79 71.27 35.43 -7.80
N PRO A 80 72.00 34.59 -8.57
CA PRO A 80 73.46 34.61 -8.62
C PRO A 80 74.05 35.99 -9.02
N LEU A 81 73.26 36.83 -9.68
CA LEU A 81 73.59 38.20 -10.10
C LEU A 81 73.21 39.27 -9.06
N GLY A 82 72.75 38.89 -7.87
CA GLY A 82 72.43 39.78 -6.76
C GLY A 82 71.01 40.37 -6.74
N GLY A 83 70.18 40.12 -7.77
CA GLY A 83 68.76 40.52 -7.82
C GLY A 83 67.80 39.51 -7.16
N HIS A 84 66.49 39.76 -7.19
CA HIS A 84 65.45 38.86 -6.63
C HIS A 84 64.74 38.03 -7.70
N TYR A 85 64.32 36.80 -7.37
CA TYR A 85 63.48 35.98 -8.25
C TYR A 85 62.03 36.48 -8.32
N SER A 86 61.35 36.26 -9.47
CA SER A 86 59.91 36.52 -9.61
C SER A 86 59.10 35.62 -8.67
N CYS A 87 58.20 36.21 -7.89
CA CYS A 87 57.38 35.52 -6.87
C CYS A 87 55.88 35.44 -7.23
N VAL A 88 55.51 35.77 -8.46
CA VAL A 88 54.10 35.90 -8.89
C VAL A 88 53.32 34.59 -8.72
N ASP A 89 53.93 33.46 -9.03
CA ASP A 89 53.27 32.15 -8.95
C ASP A 89 53.04 31.70 -7.50
N GLU A 90 54.01 31.96 -6.61
CA GLU A 90 53.90 31.70 -5.18
C GLU A 90 52.87 32.61 -4.52
N GLU A 91 52.77 33.87 -4.94
CA GLU A 91 51.73 34.79 -4.47
C GLU A 91 50.34 34.30 -4.88
N LYS A 92 50.18 33.85 -6.13
CA LYS A 92 48.93 33.21 -6.60
C LYS A 92 48.62 31.93 -5.82
N ALA A 93 49.62 31.10 -5.54
CA ALA A 93 49.46 29.87 -4.77
C ALA A 93 48.99 30.14 -3.33
N VAL A 94 49.58 31.14 -2.65
CA VAL A 94 49.15 31.59 -1.32
C VAL A 94 47.71 32.12 -1.35
N GLN A 95 47.35 32.93 -2.34
CA GLN A 95 45.99 33.45 -2.49
C GLN A 95 44.98 32.31 -2.72
N LEU A 96 45.30 31.33 -3.57
CA LEU A 96 44.44 30.17 -3.81
C LEU A 96 44.26 29.32 -2.55
N ALA A 97 45.34 29.02 -1.83
CA ALA A 97 45.30 28.25 -0.58
C ALA A 97 44.47 28.98 0.49
N ARG A 98 44.62 30.32 0.58
CA ARG A 98 43.80 31.16 1.46
C ARG A 98 42.32 31.07 1.14
N ARG A 99 41.93 31.25 -0.13
CA ARG A 99 40.52 31.18 -0.56
C ARG A 99 39.90 29.81 -0.25
N ARG A 100 40.65 28.72 -0.47
CA ARG A 100 40.20 27.37 -0.14
C ARG A 100 40.02 27.18 1.37
N LEU A 101 40.91 27.73 2.19
CA LEU A 101 40.77 27.68 3.65
C LEU A 101 39.53 28.45 4.11
N GLU A 102 39.33 29.67 3.61
CA GLU A 102 38.16 30.51 3.91
C GLU A 102 36.86 29.79 3.50
N GLU A 103 36.80 29.19 2.32
CA GLU A 103 35.66 28.39 1.86
C GLU A 103 35.33 27.24 2.83
N ALA A 104 36.34 26.50 3.30
CA ALA A 104 36.13 25.40 4.24
C ALA A 104 35.65 25.89 5.61
N GLN A 105 36.15 27.04 6.07
CA GLN A 105 35.68 27.69 7.30
C GLN A 105 34.21 28.13 7.17
N THR A 106 33.83 28.75 6.06
CA THR A 106 32.43 29.11 5.77
C THR A 106 31.54 27.87 5.75
N LYS A 107 31.97 26.78 5.10
CA LYS A 107 31.21 25.53 5.05
C LYS A 107 31.07 24.88 6.42
N LEU A 108 32.10 24.89 7.26
CA LEU A 108 31.99 24.43 8.65
C LEU A 108 30.98 25.27 9.45
N GLY A 109 31.05 26.60 9.32
CA GLY A 109 30.09 27.51 9.97
C GLY A 109 28.65 27.26 9.51
N ASN A 110 28.45 26.99 8.22
CA ASN A 110 27.15 26.60 7.67
C ASN A 110 26.67 25.26 8.25
N VAL A 111 27.52 24.24 8.32
CA VAL A 111 27.15 22.94 8.91
C VAL A 111 26.78 23.09 10.38
N GLN A 112 27.50 23.90 11.15
CA GLN A 112 27.15 24.18 12.55
C GLN A 112 25.81 24.91 12.68
N LYS A 113 25.57 25.92 11.83
CA LYS A 113 24.31 26.65 11.77
C LYS A 113 23.15 25.72 11.43
N TRP A 114 23.29 24.89 10.41
CA TRP A 114 22.25 23.95 9.98
C TRP A 114 22.03 22.82 10.98
N ASN A 115 23.07 22.36 11.69
CA ASN A 115 22.90 21.41 12.80
C ASN A 115 22.00 21.99 13.89
N ARG A 116 22.28 23.22 14.34
CA ARG A 116 21.46 23.87 15.36
C ARG A 116 20.02 24.07 14.87
N ARG A 117 19.86 24.59 13.65
CA ARG A 117 18.53 24.81 13.08
C ARG A 117 17.77 23.50 12.93
N LEU A 118 18.41 22.44 12.44
CA LEU A 118 17.77 21.13 12.33
C LEU A 118 17.33 20.62 13.70
N ASP A 119 18.13 20.79 14.75
CA ASP A 119 17.74 20.38 16.10
C ASP A 119 16.50 21.14 16.62
N GLU A 120 16.41 22.45 16.35
CA GLU A 120 15.25 23.28 16.68
C GLU A 120 14.00 22.82 15.90
N GLU A 121 14.10 22.63 14.58
CA GLU A 121 12.98 22.20 13.73
C GLU A 121 12.53 20.77 14.04
N VAL A 122 13.46 19.86 14.38
CA VAL A 122 13.14 18.48 14.78
C VAL A 122 12.40 18.45 16.11
N PHE A 123 12.78 19.32 17.05
CA PHE A 123 12.07 19.45 18.31
C PHE A 123 10.62 19.91 18.09
N GLU A 124 10.41 20.95 17.27
CA GLU A 124 9.07 21.45 16.91
C GLU A 124 8.24 20.38 16.17
N TYR A 125 8.83 19.72 15.18
CA TYR A 125 8.20 18.62 14.45
C TYR A 125 7.74 17.49 15.39
N LYS A 126 8.62 17.05 16.31
CA LYS A 126 8.26 16.01 17.29
C LYS A 126 7.12 16.45 18.18
N GLY A 127 7.11 17.71 18.61
CA GLY A 127 6.00 18.28 19.39
C GLY A 127 4.67 18.25 18.64
N GLN A 128 4.67 18.64 17.36
CA GLN A 128 3.46 18.66 16.51
C GLN A 128 2.93 17.26 16.22
N VAL A 129 3.81 16.30 15.99
CA VAL A 129 3.46 14.92 15.62
C VAL A 129 3.13 14.04 16.82
N GLN A 130 3.59 14.38 18.03
CA GLN A 130 3.43 13.54 19.22
C GLN A 130 1.97 13.12 19.49
N ALA A 131 1.02 14.05 19.29
CA ALA A 131 -0.40 13.76 19.47
C ALA A 131 -0.92 12.77 18.43
N LEU A 132 -0.52 12.94 17.16
CA LEU A 132 -0.87 12.03 16.07
C LEU A 132 -0.28 10.64 16.30
N GLY A 133 1.00 10.55 16.68
CA GLY A 133 1.66 9.28 17.02
C GLY A 133 0.94 8.55 18.16
N ARG A 134 0.62 9.25 19.25
CA ARG A 134 -0.16 8.67 20.37
C ARG A 134 -1.52 8.17 19.92
N MET A 135 -2.23 8.96 19.11
CA MET A 135 -3.55 8.62 18.61
C MET A 135 -3.47 7.32 17.78
N VAL A 136 -2.52 7.23 16.85
CA VAL A 136 -2.32 6.06 15.98
C VAL A 136 -1.88 4.82 16.76
N ASP A 137 -1.02 4.97 17.75
CA ASP A 137 -0.45 3.82 18.47
C ASP A 137 -1.33 3.28 19.60
N SER A 138 -2.21 4.10 20.18
CA SER A 138 -2.99 3.70 21.35
C SER A 138 -4.49 3.99 21.25
N GLU A 139 -4.89 5.16 20.74
CA GLU A 139 -6.29 5.57 20.74
C GLU A 139 -7.08 4.88 19.61
N VAL A 140 -6.49 4.78 18.41
CA VAL A 140 -7.12 4.11 17.26
C VAL A 140 -7.30 2.61 17.51
N PRO A 141 -6.29 1.85 18.00
CA PRO A 141 -6.50 0.45 18.39
C PRO A 141 -7.59 0.26 19.44
N ALA A 142 -7.65 1.15 20.44
CA ALA A 142 -8.71 1.12 21.45
C ALA A 142 -10.10 1.42 20.86
N ALA A 143 -10.18 2.36 19.91
CA ALA A 143 -11.41 2.67 19.18
C ALA A 143 -11.86 1.48 18.31
N ILE A 144 -10.94 0.83 17.60
CA ILE A 144 -11.20 -0.39 16.81
C ILE A 144 -11.73 -1.50 17.72
N ALA A 145 -11.08 -1.79 18.85
CA ALA A 145 -11.55 -2.81 19.80
C ALA A 145 -12.91 -2.47 20.45
N ARG A 146 -13.27 -1.18 20.52
CA ARG A 146 -14.61 -0.76 20.93
C ARG A 146 -15.63 -0.96 19.82
N LEU A 147 -15.28 -0.66 18.57
CA LEU A 147 -16.13 -0.91 17.41
C LEU A 147 -16.39 -2.41 17.24
N ASP A 148 -15.39 -3.26 17.40
CA ASP A 148 -15.53 -4.73 17.33
C ASP A 148 -16.57 -5.24 18.34
N ARG A 149 -16.48 -4.82 19.60
CA ARG A 149 -17.47 -5.18 20.62
C ARG A 149 -18.88 -4.64 20.32
N MET A 150 -18.97 -3.45 19.72
CA MET A 150 -20.27 -2.86 19.34
C MET A 150 -20.90 -3.66 18.19
N ILE A 151 -20.11 -4.00 17.17
CA ILE A 151 -20.52 -4.84 16.04
C ILE A 151 -21.00 -6.20 16.54
N GLU A 152 -20.19 -6.90 17.34
CA GLU A 152 -20.51 -8.22 17.90
C GLU A 152 -21.82 -8.19 18.71
N SER A 153 -22.02 -7.15 19.53
CA SER A 153 -23.25 -7.01 20.31
C SER A 153 -24.49 -6.83 19.42
N LEU A 154 -24.38 -6.01 18.36
CA LEU A 154 -25.48 -5.74 17.43
C LEU A 154 -25.81 -6.96 16.58
N GLU A 155 -24.80 -7.69 16.12
CA GLU A 155 -24.96 -8.96 15.40
C GLU A 155 -25.62 -10.02 16.29
N SER A 156 -25.23 -10.10 17.56
CA SER A 156 -25.85 -10.99 18.56
C SER A 156 -27.33 -10.64 18.84
N TYR A 157 -27.67 -9.34 18.90
CA TYR A 157 -29.08 -8.92 19.03
C TYR A 157 -29.91 -9.25 17.79
N MET A 158 -29.32 -9.18 16.60
CA MET A 158 -30.00 -9.54 15.36
C MET A 158 -30.23 -11.05 15.26
N SER A 159 -29.25 -11.87 15.63
CA SER A 159 -29.42 -13.34 15.64
C SER A 159 -30.49 -13.78 16.65
N LEU A 160 -30.55 -13.16 17.83
CA LEU A 160 -31.61 -13.36 18.83
C LEU A 160 -33.01 -12.97 18.33
N LYS A 161 -33.12 -11.89 17.54
CA LYS A 161 -34.40 -11.44 16.98
C LYS A 161 -34.84 -12.28 15.78
N SER A 162 -33.90 -12.77 14.98
CA SER A 162 -34.17 -13.69 13.87
C SER A 162 -34.59 -15.07 14.37
N ALA A 163 -34.12 -15.49 15.54
CA ALA A 163 -34.52 -16.74 16.20
C ALA A 163 -35.92 -16.69 16.85
N ALA A 164 -36.53 -15.51 16.99
CA ALA A 164 -37.84 -15.32 17.64
C ALA A 164 -39.04 -15.45 16.68
N GLY A 165 -38.83 -15.94 15.47
CA GLY A 165 -39.86 -16.06 14.42
C GLY A 165 -39.97 -17.47 13.83
N GLU A 166 -40.19 -18.49 14.66
CA GLU A 166 -40.98 -19.71 14.40
C GLU A 166 -40.82 -20.69 15.58
N ASP A 167 -41.94 -21.26 16.06
CA ASP A 167 -42.02 -22.18 17.20
C ASP A 167 -41.22 -23.47 16.93
N VAL A 168 -39.98 -23.55 17.43
CA VAL A 168 -39.27 -24.82 17.63
C VAL A 168 -38.54 -24.74 18.97
N ASP A 169 -38.77 -25.75 19.82
CA ASP A 169 -38.25 -25.83 21.20
C ASP A 169 -36.72 -25.82 21.25
N LEU A 170 -36.17 -24.60 21.37
CA LEU A 170 -34.75 -24.26 21.35
C LEU A 170 -34.00 -24.73 22.61
N HIS A 171 -34.68 -25.25 23.64
CA HIS A 171 -34.01 -25.57 24.91
C HIS A 171 -33.10 -26.81 24.83
N ALA A 172 -33.31 -27.70 23.87
CA ALA A 172 -32.53 -28.94 23.74
C ALA A 172 -31.24 -28.78 22.91
N ALA A 173 -31.21 -27.87 21.93
CA ALA A 173 -30.08 -27.71 21.02
C ALA A 173 -28.90 -26.95 21.66
N PHE A 174 -29.19 -26.02 22.57
CA PHE A 174 -28.17 -25.23 23.28
C PHE A 174 -27.33 -26.03 24.29
N ALA A 175 -27.72 -27.27 24.63
CA ALA A 175 -26.97 -28.10 25.58
C ALA A 175 -25.78 -28.88 24.96
N SER A 176 -25.64 -28.92 23.63
CA SER A 176 -24.65 -29.81 22.98
C SER A 176 -23.37 -29.12 22.46
N VAL A 177 -23.30 -27.79 22.38
CA VAL A 177 -22.15 -27.08 21.77
C VAL A 177 -21.19 -26.49 22.82
N ALA A 178 -21.55 -26.53 24.11
CA ALA A 178 -20.72 -26.07 25.22
C ALA A 178 -19.56 -27.02 25.62
N ARG A 179 -18.97 -27.76 24.67
CA ARG A 179 -17.77 -28.57 24.93
C ARG A 179 -16.72 -28.48 23.82
N GLY A 180 -15.74 -27.61 24.07
CA GLY A 180 -14.34 -27.84 23.72
C GLY A 180 -13.86 -27.32 22.36
N GLY A 181 -13.10 -26.23 22.39
CA GLY A 181 -12.26 -25.75 21.28
C GLY A 181 -11.80 -24.33 21.53
N GLU A 182 -10.55 -24.14 21.95
CA GLU A 182 -9.99 -22.81 22.21
C GLU A 182 -9.80 -22.01 20.90
N PRO A 183 -10.13 -20.71 20.88
CA PRO A 183 -9.94 -19.85 19.71
C PRO A 183 -8.53 -19.25 19.73
N GLY A 184 -7.54 -20.03 19.28
CA GLY A 184 -6.14 -19.60 19.17
C GLY A 184 -5.38 -20.12 17.95
N GLU A 185 -6.01 -20.89 17.05
CA GLU A 185 -5.26 -21.78 16.14
C GLU A 185 -5.64 -21.69 14.65
N LEU A 186 -6.13 -20.54 14.16
CA LEU A 186 -6.47 -20.37 12.73
C LEU A 186 -5.56 -19.41 11.95
N LEU A 187 -4.42 -19.00 12.52
CA LEU A 187 -3.49 -18.05 11.86
C LEU A 187 -2.20 -18.69 11.31
N ASP A 188 -2.10 -20.03 11.22
CA ASP A 188 -0.89 -20.68 10.69
C ASP A 188 -1.19 -21.99 9.91
N SER A 189 -2.29 -22.03 9.15
CA SER A 189 -2.65 -23.20 8.31
C SER A 189 -2.40 -22.95 6.82
N PRO A 190 -1.78 -23.89 6.07
CA PRO A 190 -1.63 -23.78 4.62
C PRO A 190 -2.99 -23.72 3.93
N TRP A 191 -3.08 -22.94 2.84
CA TRP A 191 -4.27 -22.76 1.99
C TRP A 191 -5.15 -24.03 1.95
N PRO A 192 -6.31 -24.06 2.62
CA PRO A 192 -7.12 -25.27 2.59
C PRO A 192 -7.85 -25.36 1.25
N GLU A 193 -7.91 -26.56 0.66
CA GLU A 193 -8.73 -26.89 -0.51
C GLU A 193 -10.19 -26.41 -0.36
N SER A 194 -10.66 -26.21 0.87
CA SER A 194 -11.96 -25.63 1.21
C SER A 194 -12.17 -24.21 0.68
N ARG A 195 -11.12 -23.37 0.59
CA ARG A 195 -11.23 -22.00 0.06
C ARG A 195 -11.36 -22.00 -1.47
N ALA A 196 -10.64 -22.89 -2.15
CA ALA A 196 -10.77 -23.11 -3.59
C ALA A 196 -12.17 -23.62 -3.95
N ALA A 197 -12.67 -24.59 -3.18
CA ALA A 197 -14.03 -25.09 -3.31
C ALA A 197 -15.07 -23.99 -3.07
N ALA A 198 -14.88 -23.13 -2.06
CA ALA A 198 -15.76 -22.00 -1.80
C ALA A 198 -15.78 -20.97 -2.94
N TYR A 199 -14.62 -20.68 -3.57
CA TYR A 199 -14.57 -19.78 -4.73
C TYR A 199 -15.13 -20.41 -6.01
N ALA A 200 -15.00 -21.73 -6.18
CA ALA A 200 -15.65 -22.42 -7.30
C ALA A 200 -17.18 -22.33 -7.22
N GLU A 201 -17.76 -22.25 -6.03
CA GLU A 201 -19.20 -22.10 -5.82
C GLU A 201 -19.74 -20.73 -6.27
N LEU A 202 -18.89 -19.70 -6.37
CA LEU A 202 -19.28 -18.37 -6.85
C LEU A 202 -19.79 -18.40 -8.30
N ARG A 203 -19.36 -19.38 -9.10
CA ARG A 203 -19.85 -19.56 -10.47
C ARG A 203 -21.36 -19.76 -10.55
N LYS A 204 -21.98 -20.26 -9.49
CA LYS A 204 -23.45 -20.43 -9.41
C LYS A 204 -24.19 -19.10 -9.28
N LEU A 205 -23.49 -18.04 -8.85
CA LEU A 205 -24.02 -16.69 -8.70
C LEU A 205 -23.84 -15.85 -9.97
N SER A 206 -23.08 -16.34 -10.95
CA SER A 206 -22.91 -15.66 -12.23
C SER A 206 -24.21 -15.71 -13.04
N PRO A 207 -24.67 -14.56 -13.60
CA PRO A 207 -25.92 -14.50 -14.33
C PRO A 207 -25.86 -15.31 -15.63
N SER A 208 -27.00 -15.88 -16.03
CA SER A 208 -27.14 -16.62 -17.29
C SER A 208 -26.94 -15.70 -18.51
N ALA A 209 -26.69 -16.30 -19.67
CA ALA A 209 -26.53 -15.57 -20.94
C ALA A 209 -27.72 -14.65 -21.25
N GLU A 210 -28.96 -15.11 -20.99
CA GLU A 210 -30.18 -14.33 -21.21
C GLU A 210 -30.22 -13.08 -20.33
N VAL A 211 -29.88 -13.23 -19.04
CA VAL A 211 -29.85 -12.12 -18.07
C VAL A 211 -28.75 -11.12 -18.45
N ARG A 212 -27.59 -11.59 -18.91
CA ARG A 212 -26.49 -10.73 -19.36
C ARG A 212 -26.86 -9.91 -20.59
N GLN A 213 -27.54 -10.49 -21.57
CA GLN A 213 -27.99 -9.78 -22.77
C GLN A 213 -29.04 -8.69 -22.46
N GLN A 214 -29.89 -8.93 -21.45
CA GLN A 214 -30.96 -8.02 -21.05
C GLN A 214 -30.50 -6.95 -20.04
N ALA A 215 -29.27 -7.02 -19.54
CA ALA A 215 -28.76 -6.07 -18.56
C ALA A 215 -28.78 -4.64 -19.13
N PRO A 216 -29.39 -3.65 -18.44
CA PRO A 216 -29.42 -2.27 -18.90
C PRO A 216 -28.03 -1.64 -18.93
N ALA A 217 -27.83 -0.66 -19.82
CA ALA A 217 -26.60 0.11 -19.86
C ALA A 217 -26.39 0.87 -18.53
N GLY A 218 -25.23 0.70 -17.93
CA GLY A 218 -24.81 1.35 -16.69
C GLY A 218 -23.59 2.25 -16.88
N SER A 219 -23.38 3.15 -15.93
CA SER A 219 -22.14 3.95 -15.86
C SER A 219 -21.10 3.20 -15.05
N ILE A 220 -19.81 3.42 -15.37
CA ILE A 220 -18.71 2.87 -14.59
C ILE A 220 -18.74 3.52 -13.20
N PRO A 221 -18.91 2.75 -12.11
CA PRO A 221 -18.73 3.31 -10.79
C PRO A 221 -17.25 3.67 -10.62
N GLN A 222 -16.93 4.92 -10.28
CA GLN A 222 -15.54 5.40 -10.15
C GLN A 222 -14.64 4.52 -9.24
N PRO A 223 -15.15 3.85 -8.18
CA PRO A 223 -14.34 2.90 -7.40
C PRO A 223 -13.87 1.67 -8.19
N LEU A 224 -14.64 1.21 -9.19
CA LEU A 224 -14.28 0.06 -10.03
C LEU A 224 -13.25 0.42 -11.11
N ALA A 225 -13.43 1.57 -11.77
CA ALA A 225 -12.45 2.08 -12.74
C ALA A 225 -11.09 2.32 -12.09
N GLY A 226 -11.08 2.84 -10.86
CA GLY A 226 -9.88 3.13 -10.07
C GLY A 226 -9.36 1.95 -9.24
N ARG A 227 -10.03 0.79 -9.22
CA ARG A 227 -9.52 -0.39 -8.49
C ARG A 227 -8.23 -0.85 -9.16
N ILE A 228 -7.15 -0.83 -8.40
CA ILE A 228 -5.81 -1.21 -8.85
C ILE A 228 -5.54 -2.59 -8.29
N VAL A 229 -5.29 -3.57 -9.16
CA VAL A 229 -4.59 -4.78 -8.74
C VAL A 229 -3.10 -4.42 -8.67
N SER A 230 -2.44 -4.76 -7.57
CA SER A 230 -1.03 -4.43 -7.34
C SER A 230 -0.16 -4.79 -8.55
N GLN A 231 0.90 -4.01 -8.82
CA GLN A 231 1.77 -4.29 -9.95
C GLN A 231 2.40 -5.69 -9.86
N ALA A 232 2.76 -6.12 -8.65
CA ALA A 232 3.29 -7.46 -8.41
C ALA A 232 2.29 -8.58 -8.77
N ASP A 233 1.02 -8.42 -8.40
CA ASP A 233 -0.02 -9.40 -8.73
C ASP A 233 -0.30 -9.43 -10.23
N ARG A 234 -0.32 -8.25 -10.88
CA ARG A 234 -0.47 -8.16 -12.34
C ARG A 234 0.68 -8.82 -13.08
N ASP A 235 1.92 -8.59 -12.65
CA ASP A 235 3.10 -9.22 -13.26
C ASP A 235 3.09 -10.74 -13.03
N GLY A 236 2.66 -11.19 -11.84
CA GLY A 236 2.49 -12.62 -11.52
C GLY A 236 1.45 -13.31 -12.40
N ILE A 237 0.28 -12.70 -12.59
CA ILE A 237 -0.77 -13.21 -13.48
C ILE A 237 -0.34 -13.11 -14.95
N ALA A 238 0.38 -12.05 -15.35
CA ALA A 238 0.90 -11.86 -16.71
C ALA A 238 1.89 -12.97 -17.11
N GLY A 239 2.69 -13.45 -16.16
CA GLY A 239 3.70 -14.50 -16.37
C GLY A 239 3.15 -15.92 -16.54
N LEU A 240 1.84 -16.15 -16.37
CA LEU A 240 1.23 -17.47 -16.56
C LEU A 240 1.20 -17.86 -18.04
N ASP A 241 1.53 -19.12 -18.34
CA ASP A 241 1.43 -19.70 -19.69
C ASP A 241 -0.03 -20.09 -20.00
N ILE A 242 -0.85 -19.07 -20.28
CA ILE A 242 -2.28 -19.19 -20.57
C ILE A 242 -2.62 -18.48 -21.87
N THR A 243 -3.54 -19.06 -22.64
CA THR A 243 -3.98 -18.47 -23.92
C THR A 243 -4.85 -17.24 -23.66
N ARG A 244 -4.33 -16.07 -23.97
CA ARG A 244 -5.00 -14.78 -23.76
C ARG A 244 -5.82 -14.38 -24.97
N THR A 245 -7.03 -13.88 -24.74
CA THR A 245 -7.91 -13.37 -25.80
C THR A 245 -8.52 -12.06 -25.37
N LEU A 246 -8.11 -10.95 -25.99
CA LEU A 246 -8.69 -9.65 -25.70
C LEU A 246 -10.11 -9.58 -26.31
N PRO A 247 -11.15 -9.28 -25.52
CA PRO A 247 -12.50 -9.08 -26.04
C PRO A 247 -12.59 -7.79 -26.88
N SER A 248 -13.59 -7.73 -27.77
CA SER A 248 -13.84 -6.54 -28.59
C SER A 248 -14.17 -5.32 -27.70
N PRO A 249 -13.63 -4.12 -27.96
CA PRO A 249 -13.97 -2.92 -27.20
C PRO A 249 -15.46 -2.59 -27.18
N ASP A 250 -16.19 -2.99 -28.23
CA ASP A 250 -17.63 -2.76 -28.36
C ASP A 250 -18.47 -3.77 -27.55
N SER A 251 -17.88 -4.89 -27.13
CA SER A 251 -18.56 -5.90 -26.33
C SER A 251 -18.78 -5.46 -24.89
N ARG A 252 -19.80 -6.02 -24.25
CA ARG A 252 -20.30 -5.59 -22.95
C ARG A 252 -19.78 -6.48 -21.83
N LEU A 253 -19.37 -5.86 -20.73
CA LEU A 253 -19.10 -6.48 -19.44
C LEU A 253 -20.31 -6.26 -18.53
N VAL A 254 -20.79 -7.32 -17.90
CA VAL A 254 -21.95 -7.28 -16.98
C VAL A 254 -21.45 -7.25 -15.54
N PHE A 255 -22.13 -6.50 -14.68
CA PHE A 255 -21.79 -6.43 -13.26
C PHE A 255 -23.04 -6.34 -12.39
N ALA A 256 -22.94 -6.86 -11.17
CA ALA A 256 -23.99 -6.71 -10.16
C ALA A 256 -24.11 -5.26 -9.69
N VAL A 257 -25.33 -4.73 -9.57
CA VAL A 257 -25.54 -3.39 -9.00
C VAL A 257 -25.07 -3.38 -7.55
N GLY A 258 -24.21 -2.42 -7.17
CA GLY A 258 -23.63 -2.32 -5.82
C GLY A 258 -22.27 -3.00 -5.64
N CYS A 259 -21.75 -3.67 -6.68
CA CYS A 259 -20.41 -4.27 -6.66
C CYS A 259 -19.28 -3.23 -6.50
N ASP A 260 -19.55 -1.95 -6.78
CA ASP A 260 -18.60 -0.85 -6.62
C ASP A 260 -18.19 -0.58 -5.17
N THR A 261 -19.08 -0.90 -4.23
CA THR A 261 -18.82 -0.79 -2.80
C THR A 261 -18.28 -2.07 -2.18
N ALA A 262 -18.29 -3.20 -2.91
CA ALA A 262 -17.87 -4.48 -2.37
C ALA A 262 -16.33 -4.58 -2.29
N SER A 263 -15.80 -4.76 -1.09
CA SER A 263 -14.35 -4.93 -0.84
C SER A 263 -13.81 -6.26 -1.40
N HIS A 264 -14.68 -7.24 -1.59
CA HIS A 264 -14.35 -8.59 -2.06
C HIS A 264 -15.19 -8.89 -3.31
N LEU A 265 -14.54 -8.95 -4.46
CA LEU A 265 -15.16 -9.18 -5.77
C LEU A 265 -14.62 -10.45 -6.39
N TYR A 266 -15.42 -11.05 -7.25
CA TYR A 266 -14.91 -11.99 -8.23
C TYR A 266 -15.24 -11.50 -9.64
N VAL A 267 -14.34 -11.85 -10.55
CA VAL A 267 -14.45 -11.56 -11.97
C VAL A 267 -14.41 -12.90 -12.69
N GLU A 268 -15.49 -13.25 -13.36
CA GLU A 268 -15.57 -14.51 -14.10
C GLU A 268 -15.73 -14.23 -15.59
N ARG A 269 -15.02 -14.99 -16.41
CA ARG A 269 -15.24 -15.03 -17.85
C ARG A 269 -15.95 -16.32 -18.23
N VAL A 270 -17.19 -16.21 -18.67
CA VAL A 270 -17.98 -17.33 -19.21
C VAL A 270 -18.06 -17.26 -20.73
N GLU A 271 -18.58 -18.31 -21.36
CA GLU A 271 -18.71 -18.36 -22.83
C GLU A 271 -19.59 -17.20 -23.33
N PRO A 272 -19.08 -16.37 -24.27
CA PRO A 272 -19.85 -15.32 -24.93
C PRO A 272 -21.10 -15.85 -25.63
N ALA A 273 -22.26 -15.27 -25.34
CA ALA A 273 -23.51 -15.68 -25.97
C ALA A 273 -23.75 -15.04 -27.36
N GLY A 274 -22.91 -14.09 -27.77
CA GLY A 274 -23.04 -13.37 -29.04
C GLY A 274 -21.96 -12.29 -29.19
N PRO A 275 -21.96 -11.54 -30.31
CA PRO A 275 -20.92 -10.55 -30.62
C PRO A 275 -20.89 -9.33 -29.67
N ASP A 276 -22.00 -9.04 -28.98
CA ASP A 276 -22.13 -7.97 -28.00
C ASP A 276 -21.87 -8.43 -26.55
N ASP A 277 -21.80 -9.74 -26.30
CA ASP A 277 -21.49 -10.31 -24.98
C ASP A 277 -19.99 -10.62 -24.92
N SER A 278 -19.27 -10.04 -23.96
CA SER A 278 -17.85 -10.38 -23.76
C SER A 278 -17.65 -11.66 -22.94
N GLY A 279 -18.71 -12.13 -22.29
CA GLY A 279 -18.66 -13.20 -21.30
C GLY A 279 -18.16 -12.75 -19.93
N TRP A 280 -17.73 -11.49 -19.77
CA TRP A 280 -17.24 -10.99 -18.49
C TRP A 280 -18.38 -10.63 -17.55
N TYR A 281 -18.31 -11.18 -16.35
CA TYR A 281 -19.15 -10.84 -15.22
C TYR A 281 -18.32 -10.41 -14.01
N LEU A 282 -18.80 -9.41 -13.28
CA LEU A 282 -18.21 -8.93 -12.05
C LEU A 282 -19.26 -8.88 -10.94
N GLY A 283 -18.99 -9.58 -9.83
CA GLY A 283 -19.93 -9.73 -8.72
C GLY A 283 -19.25 -9.74 -7.36
N PRO A 284 -20.00 -9.47 -6.27
CA PRO A 284 -19.49 -9.59 -4.92
C PRO A 284 -19.28 -11.06 -4.53
N VAL A 285 -18.23 -11.34 -3.76
CA VAL A 285 -18.00 -12.68 -3.19
C VAL A 285 -18.92 -12.94 -1.98
N GLU A 286 -19.28 -11.89 -1.26
CA GLU A 286 -20.02 -11.95 -0.01
C GLU A 286 -21.35 -11.20 -0.16
N GLY A 287 -22.39 -11.70 0.50
CA GLY A 287 -23.73 -11.12 0.48
C GLY A 287 -24.75 -12.03 -0.21
N ASP A 288 -25.98 -11.53 -0.31
CA ASP A 288 -27.06 -12.22 -1.00
C ASP A 288 -26.81 -12.28 -2.52
N PRO A 289 -27.35 -13.30 -3.23
CA PRO A 289 -27.26 -13.38 -4.67
C PRO A 289 -27.77 -12.10 -5.33
N PRO A 290 -26.99 -11.48 -6.23
CA PRO A 290 -27.42 -10.23 -6.86
C PRO A 290 -28.65 -10.47 -7.73
N ASP A 291 -29.66 -9.63 -7.55
CA ASP A 291 -30.93 -9.66 -8.29
C ASP A 291 -30.98 -8.60 -9.41
N ARG A 292 -30.05 -7.64 -9.40
CA ARG A 292 -29.97 -6.53 -10.34
C ARG A 292 -28.60 -6.45 -10.99
N PHE A 293 -28.61 -6.29 -12.31
CA PHE A 293 -27.42 -6.24 -13.14
C PHE A 293 -27.39 -4.97 -14.00
N GLN A 294 -26.18 -4.53 -14.33
CA GLN A 294 -25.92 -3.48 -15.30
C GLN A 294 -24.78 -3.91 -16.21
N ALA A 295 -24.65 -3.25 -17.36
CA ALA A 295 -23.60 -3.57 -18.32
C ALA A 295 -22.97 -2.32 -18.91
N LEU A 296 -21.66 -2.40 -19.15
CA LEU A 296 -20.82 -1.33 -19.69
C LEU A 296 -19.99 -1.84 -20.86
N GLN A 297 -19.62 -0.97 -21.79
CA GLN A 297 -18.72 -1.34 -22.88
C GLN A 297 -17.28 -1.48 -22.39
N ILE A 298 -16.59 -2.54 -22.82
CA ILE A 298 -15.20 -2.79 -22.43
C ILE A 298 -14.28 -1.63 -22.80
N GLY A 299 -14.48 -1.01 -23.97
CA GLY A 299 -13.72 0.16 -24.39
C GLY A 299 -13.85 1.34 -23.42
N GLN A 300 -15.03 1.53 -22.80
CA GLN A 300 -15.24 2.57 -21.80
C GLN A 300 -14.48 2.27 -20.50
N LEU A 301 -14.47 1.01 -20.06
CA LEU A 301 -13.71 0.59 -18.87
C LEU A 301 -12.21 0.77 -19.09
N LEU A 302 -11.68 0.32 -20.23
CA LEU A 302 -10.26 0.43 -20.54
C LEU A 302 -9.80 1.88 -20.72
N ALA A 303 -10.68 2.78 -21.21
CA ALA A 303 -10.37 4.20 -21.30
C ALA A 303 -10.22 4.87 -19.92
N GLN A 304 -10.96 4.41 -18.91
CA GLN A 304 -10.92 4.95 -17.55
C GLN A 304 -9.97 4.20 -16.61
N GLY A 305 -9.73 2.91 -16.87
CA GLY A 305 -8.86 2.03 -16.09
C GLY A 305 -8.04 1.10 -17.00
N PRO A 306 -6.97 1.59 -17.63
CA PRO A 306 -6.11 0.79 -18.52
C PRO A 306 -5.52 -0.46 -17.86
N GLN A 307 -5.39 -0.46 -16.53
CA GLN A 307 -4.90 -1.59 -15.74
C GLN A 307 -5.79 -2.84 -15.82
N TRP A 308 -7.05 -2.72 -16.24
CA TRP A 308 -7.95 -3.86 -16.42
C TRP A 308 -7.59 -4.72 -17.65
N ALA A 309 -6.76 -4.23 -18.57
CA ALA A 309 -6.40 -4.96 -19.79
C ALA A 309 -5.79 -6.34 -19.52
N SER A 310 -4.95 -6.46 -18.48
CA SER A 310 -4.29 -7.73 -18.11
C SER A 310 -5.19 -8.72 -17.38
N ILE A 311 -6.40 -8.30 -17.01
CA ILE A 311 -7.44 -9.16 -16.42
C ILE A 311 -8.42 -9.57 -17.51
N LEU A 312 -8.82 -8.61 -18.36
CA LEU A 312 -9.81 -8.84 -19.41
C LEU A 312 -9.30 -9.70 -20.56
N ASP A 313 -7.98 -9.95 -20.64
CA ASP A 313 -7.36 -10.85 -21.61
C ASP A 313 -7.33 -12.32 -21.16
N LEU A 314 -7.72 -12.65 -19.92
CA LEU A 314 -7.75 -14.01 -19.38
C LEU A 314 -8.76 -14.90 -20.13
N PRO A 315 -8.50 -16.20 -20.33
CA PRO A 315 -9.33 -17.09 -21.14
C PRO A 315 -10.75 -17.30 -20.60
N VAL A 316 -11.64 -17.80 -21.46
CA VAL A 316 -12.97 -18.26 -21.03
C VAL A 316 -12.82 -19.39 -20.02
N GLY A 317 -13.66 -19.38 -18.97
CA GLY A 317 -13.65 -20.32 -17.85
C GLY A 317 -12.92 -19.82 -16.61
N THR A 318 -12.14 -18.73 -16.71
CA THR A 318 -11.38 -18.21 -15.58
C THR A 318 -12.24 -17.47 -14.58
N LEU A 319 -11.92 -17.66 -13.30
CA LEU A 319 -12.48 -16.90 -12.19
C LEU A 319 -11.35 -16.30 -11.38
N LEU A 320 -11.32 -14.97 -11.28
CA LEU A 320 -10.35 -14.20 -10.50
C LEU A 320 -11.04 -13.61 -9.28
N VAL A 321 -10.52 -13.88 -8.09
CA VAL A 321 -11.00 -13.30 -6.83
C VAL A 321 -10.10 -12.14 -6.43
N LEU A 322 -10.71 -10.98 -6.15
CA LEU A 322 -10.06 -9.73 -5.81
C LEU A 322 -10.53 -9.25 -4.43
N ARG A 323 -9.59 -9.02 -3.52
CA ARG A 323 -9.86 -8.37 -2.23
C ARG A 323 -9.10 -7.06 -2.16
N ALA A 324 -9.85 -5.95 -2.07
CA ALA A 324 -9.32 -4.60 -2.16
C ALA A 324 -8.45 -4.40 -3.42
N GLU A 325 -7.13 -4.23 -3.24
CA GLU A 325 -6.15 -4.00 -4.31
C GLU A 325 -5.28 -5.23 -4.63
N SER A 326 -5.60 -6.39 -4.05
CA SER A 326 -4.84 -7.62 -4.28
C SER A 326 -5.68 -8.71 -4.91
N ALA A 327 -5.05 -9.48 -5.80
CA ALA A 327 -5.64 -10.70 -6.33
C ALA A 327 -5.42 -11.82 -5.32
N GLU A 328 -6.50 -12.44 -4.85
CA GLU A 328 -6.41 -13.54 -3.89
C GLU A 328 -6.21 -14.88 -4.57
N ALA A 329 -6.90 -15.13 -5.68
CA ALA A 329 -6.78 -16.39 -6.39
C ALA A 329 -7.28 -16.26 -7.83
N LEU A 330 -6.59 -16.93 -8.75
CA LEU A 330 -7.06 -17.18 -10.11
C LEU A 330 -7.35 -18.67 -10.27
N LEU A 331 -8.55 -19.01 -10.73
CA LEU A 331 -9.02 -20.38 -10.92
C LEU A 331 -9.31 -20.66 -12.40
N ASP A 332 -9.06 -21.89 -12.85
CA ASP A 332 -9.49 -22.42 -14.16
C ASP A 332 -10.95 -22.88 -14.15
N ASP A 333 -11.46 -23.30 -15.30
CA ASP A 333 -12.82 -23.81 -15.51
C ASP A 333 -13.21 -24.99 -14.60
N ARG A 334 -12.23 -25.75 -14.10
CA ARG A 334 -12.41 -26.88 -13.20
C ARG A 334 -12.33 -26.49 -11.72
N GLY A 335 -12.07 -25.23 -11.41
CA GLY A 335 -11.87 -24.75 -10.03
C GLY A 335 -10.48 -25.03 -9.48
N THR A 336 -9.52 -25.39 -10.33
CA THR A 336 -8.12 -25.54 -9.96
C THR A 336 -7.48 -24.16 -9.84
N ILE A 337 -6.67 -23.94 -8.81
CA ILE A 337 -5.93 -22.68 -8.65
C ILE A 337 -4.79 -22.63 -9.69
N LEU A 338 -4.87 -21.67 -10.61
CA LEU A 338 -3.80 -21.32 -11.55
C LEU A 338 -2.75 -20.41 -10.92
N TRP A 339 -3.18 -19.54 -10.00
CA TRP A 339 -2.28 -18.64 -9.28
C TRP A 339 -2.84 -18.34 -7.88
N PRO A 340 -2.12 -18.69 -6.81
CA PRO A 340 -2.45 -18.27 -5.45
C PRO A 340 -1.89 -16.86 -5.22
N GLY A 341 -2.68 -15.98 -4.62
CA GLY A 341 -2.27 -14.63 -4.22
C GLY A 341 -1.02 -14.62 -3.34
N PRO A 342 -0.34 -13.46 -3.20
CA PRO A 342 0.85 -13.34 -2.39
C PRO A 342 0.56 -13.77 -0.94
N THR A 343 1.12 -14.91 -0.53
CA THR A 343 1.06 -15.36 0.86
C THR A 343 1.90 -14.44 1.74
N GLU A 344 1.27 -13.80 2.72
CA GLU A 344 1.94 -12.94 3.72
C GLU A 344 2.83 -13.74 4.72
N SER A 345 3.34 -14.91 4.34
CA SER A 345 4.03 -15.82 5.25
C SER A 345 5.06 -16.69 4.54
N ALA A 346 6.26 -16.14 4.36
CA ALA A 346 7.46 -16.96 4.16
C ALA A 346 8.76 -16.30 4.66
N ASP A 347 8.80 -14.98 4.92
CA ASP A 347 10.08 -14.28 5.10
C ASP A 347 10.42 -13.85 6.54
N LYS A 348 9.60 -14.20 7.54
CA LYS A 348 9.91 -13.92 8.97
C LYS A 348 10.59 -15.07 9.72
N ARG A 349 10.90 -16.20 9.06
CA ARG A 349 11.61 -17.34 9.68
C ARG A 349 13.02 -17.56 9.08
N ARG A 350 13.76 -16.50 8.77
CA ARG A 350 15.21 -16.60 8.57
C ARG A 350 15.92 -15.32 9.00
N GLN A 351 16.19 -15.21 10.30
CA GLN A 351 17.52 -14.82 10.78
C GLN A 351 17.66 -15.24 12.25
N PRO A 352 18.85 -15.74 12.63
CA PRO A 352 19.09 -16.47 13.88
C PRO A 352 19.01 -15.61 15.13
#